data_AF-A0A392RF91-F1
#
_entry.id   AF-A0A392RF91-F1
#
_cell.length_a   1.000
_cell.length_b   1.000
_cell.length_c   1.000
_cell.angle_alpha   90.00
_cell.angle_beta   90.00
_cell.angle_gamma   90.00
#
_symmetry.space_group_name_H-M   'P 1'
#
loop_
_entity.id
_entity.type
_entity.pdbx_description
1 polymer ?
#
loop_
_entity_poly.entity_id
_entity_poly.type
_entity_poly.pdbx_seq_one_letter_code
_entity_poly.pdbx_strand_id
1 'polypeptide(L)' 'MDPLPEQERFELGYRDYLQSPLQPLMDNLEARTYETFEKDA' A
#
# COMPACT_ATOMS: atom_id res chain seq x y z
N MET A 1 14.07 -21.28 9.93
CA MET A 1 12.99 -20.28 9.89
C MET A 1 12.60 -20.11 8.45
N ASP A 2 11.33 -20.34 8.13
CA ASP A 2 10.83 -20.12 6.78
C ASP A 2 10.82 -18.61 6.48
N PRO A 3 11.04 -18.20 5.22
CA PRO A 3 10.97 -16.79 4.85
C PRO A 3 9.56 -16.24 5.08
N LEU A 4 9.47 -14.97 5.48
CA LEU A 4 8.19 -14.29 5.64
C LEU A 4 7.42 -14.30 4.30
N PRO A 5 6.08 -14.44 4.34
CA PRO A 5 5.23 -14.25 3.17
C PRO A 5 5.47 -12.90 2.49
N GLU A 6 5.27 -12.83 1.18
CA GLU A 6 5.51 -11.63 0.38
C GLU A 6 4.72 -10.42 0.90
N GLN A 7 3.45 -10.63 1.26
CA GLN A 7 2.59 -9.61 1.85
C GLN A 7 3.18 -9.04 3.15
N GLU A 8 3.64 -9.91 4.05
CA GLU A 8 4.20 -9.49 5.33
C GLU A 8 5.52 -8.70 5.14
N ARG A 9 6.29 -9.04 4.10
CA ARG A 9 7.49 -8.29 3.73
C ARG A 9 7.14 -6.92 3.16
N PHE A 10 6.05 -6.81 2.39
CA PHE A 10 5.57 -5.53 1.85
C PHE A 10 5.07 -4.60 2.97
N GLU A 11 4.32 -5.13 3.93
CA GLU A 11 3.72 -4.38 5.03
C GLU A 11 4.73 -3.94 6.11
N LEU A 12 5.91 -4.56 6.17
CA LEU A 12 6.89 -4.34 7.23
C LEU A 12 7.27 -2.85 7.40
N GLY A 13 7.38 -2.11 6.30
CA GLY A 13 7.69 -0.68 6.29
C GLY A 13 6.53 0.22 6.72
N TYR A 14 5.32 -0.33 6.82
CA TYR A 14 4.09 0.39 7.18
C TYR A 14 3.60 0.04 8.59
N ARG A 15 4.27 -0.88 9.30
CA ARG A 15 3.94 -1.18 10.70
C ARG A 15 4.14 0.06 11.55
N ASP A 16 3.10 0.41 12.31
CA ASP A 16 3.05 1.60 13.16
C ASP A 16 3.27 2.93 12.42
N TYR A 17 3.10 2.94 11.09
CA TYR A 17 3.17 4.14 10.27
C TYR A 17 1.77 4.70 10.03
N LEU A 18 1.48 5.86 10.64
CA LEU A 18 0.17 6.51 10.48
C LEU A 18 0.02 7.08 9.06
N GLN A 19 -1.07 6.70 8.40
CA GLN A 19 -1.43 7.18 7.06
C GLN A 19 -2.77 7.93 7.11
N SER A 20 -2.89 8.97 6.29
CA SER A 20 -4.20 9.58 6.04
C SER A 20 -5.00 8.69 5.09
N PRO A 21 -6.31 8.47 5.32
CA PRO A 21 -7.19 7.84 4.34
C PRO A 21 -7.20 8.64 3.03
N LEU A 22 -7.16 7.94 1.89
CA LEU A 22 -7.29 8.56 0.58
C LEU A 22 -8.72 9.09 0.36
N GLN A 23 -8.86 10.19 -0.37
CA GLN A 23 -10.15 10.81 -0.73
C GLN A 23 -10.32 10.92 -2.26
N PRO A 24 -10.49 9.80 -2.99
CA PRO A 24 -10.42 9.78 -4.46
C PRO A 24 -11.53 10.59 -5.17
N LEU A 25 -12.61 10.91 -4.45
CA LEU A 25 -13.71 11.73 -4.98
C LEU A 25 -13.34 13.22 -5.01
N MET A 26 -12.55 13.68 -4.03
CA MET A 26 -12.15 15.08 -3.91
C MET A 26 -10.77 15.33 -4.53
N ASP A 27 -9.87 14.35 -4.42
CA ASP A 27 -8.49 14.44 -4.85
C ASP A 27 -8.21 13.53 -6.05
N ASN A 28 -7.56 14.10 -7.07
CA ASN A 28 -7.01 13.29 -8.16
C ASN A 28 -5.76 12.59 -7.65
N LEU A 29 -5.82 11.26 -7.52
CA LEU A 29 -4.70 10.46 -7.06
C LEU A 29 -3.57 10.46 -8.10
N GLU A 30 -2.34 10.39 -7.61
CA GLU A 30 -1.17 10.23 -8.48
C GLU A 30 -1.16 8.86 -9.16
N ALA A 31 -0.56 8.77 -10.35
CA ALA A 31 -0.46 7.52 -11.11
C ALA A 31 0.15 6.37 -10.28
N ARG A 32 1.13 6.68 -9.42
CA ARG A 32 1.77 5.71 -8.53
C ARG A 32 0.80 5.07 -7.53
N THR A 33 -0.23 5.79 -7.12
CA THR A 33 -1.26 5.26 -6.22
C THR A 33 -2.12 4.23 -6.95
N TYR A 34 -2.49 4.50 -8.20
CA TYR A 34 -3.19 3.53 -9.05
C TYR A 34 -2.35 2.29 -9.34
N GLU A 35 -1.07 2.45 -9.68
CA GLU A 35 -0.14 1.32 -9.88
C GLU A 35 -0.04 0.42 -8.65
N THR A 36 -0.22 0.97 -7.44
CA THR A 36 -0.19 0.19 -6.20
C THR A 36 -1.47 -0.65 -6.05
N PHE A 37 -2.64 -0.11 -6.41
CA PHE A 37 -3.89 -0.87 -6.43
C PHE A 37 -3.88 -1.98 -7.48
N GLU A 38 -3.32 -1.72 -8.66
CA GLU A 38 -3.26 -2.69 -9.77
C GLU A 38 -2.32 -3.87 -9.49
N LYS A 39 -1.42 -3.75 -8.51
CA LYS A 39 -0.51 -4.84 -8.09
C LYS A 39 -1.17 -5.87 -7.18
N ASP A 40 -2.34 -5.56 -6.62
CA ASP A 40 -3.13 -6.50 -5.81
C ASP A 40 -4.00 -7.33 -6.75
N ALA A 41 -3.50 -8.50 -7.16
CA ALA A 41 -4.11 -9.42 -8.14
C ALA A 41 -4.40 -10.80 -7.55
#